data_AF-A0A0L0UZU6-F1
#
_entry.id   AF-A0A0L0UZU6-F1
#
_cell.length_a   1.000
_cell.length_b   1.000
_cell.length_c   1.000
_cell.angle_alpha   90.00
_cell.angle_beta   90.00
_cell.angle_gamma   90.00
#
_symmetry.space_group_name_H-M   'P 1'
#
loop_
_entity.id
_entity.type
_entity.pdbx_description
1 polymer ?
#
loop_
_entity_poly.entity_id
_entity_poly.type
_entity_poly.pdbx_seq_one_letter_code
_entity_poly.pdbx_strand_id
1 'polypeptide(L)'
;MSSGFSYSGKRPRCFEFWQEFKKCYAGADFPEDCRPQVEDYNECLTHRKEIARAKTLQENFAKKQSQQLEKQKLEENVTQSGIISLGLLSRARAEEAQKNQRAPSV
;
A
#
# COMPACT_ATOMS: atom_id res chain seq x y z
N MET A 1 26.70 33.71 -0.66
CA MET A 1 25.51 32.83 -0.66
C MET A 1 25.99 31.38 -0.65
N SER A 2 25.78 30.62 0.42
CA SER A 2 26.18 29.21 0.50
C SER A 2 25.07 28.29 -0.03
N SER A 3 24.56 28.56 -1.23
CA SER A 3 23.39 27.89 -1.84
C SER A 3 23.68 26.48 -2.38
N GLY A 4 24.59 25.73 -1.72
CA GLY A 4 25.04 24.43 -2.22
C GLY A 4 25.93 23.62 -1.27
N PHE A 5 26.11 24.03 -0.02
CA PHE A 5 26.94 23.31 0.96
C PHE A 5 26.14 22.94 2.20
N SER A 6 26.32 21.70 2.65
CA SER A 6 25.81 21.20 3.92
C SER A 6 26.63 21.77 5.10
N TYR A 7 26.13 21.59 6.32
CA TYR A 7 26.85 21.91 7.56
C TYR A 7 28.26 21.29 7.61
N SER A 8 28.44 20.12 7.00
CA SER A 8 29.73 19.42 6.91
C SER A 8 30.63 19.86 5.75
N GLY A 9 30.27 20.92 5.02
CA GLY A 9 30.99 21.38 3.82
C GLY A 9 30.86 20.45 2.60
N LYS A 10 30.10 19.37 2.72
CA LYS A 10 29.81 18.42 1.63
C LYS A 10 28.58 18.85 0.83
N ARG A 11 28.36 18.20 -0.31
CA ARG A 11 27.10 18.34 -1.07
C ARG A 11 25.89 18.02 -0.18
N PRO A 12 24.83 18.85 -0.17
CA PRO A 12 23.64 18.60 0.63
C PRO A 12 22.86 17.39 0.10
N ARG A 13 22.02 16.79 0.94
CA ARG A 13 21.31 15.53 0.64
C ARG A 13 20.52 15.56 -0.67
N CYS A 14 19.82 16.65 -0.95
CA CYS A 14 18.98 16.81 -2.14
C CYS A 14 19.67 17.57 -3.28
N PHE A 15 21.01 17.64 -3.28
CA PHE A 15 21.74 18.41 -4.28
C PHE A 15 21.58 17.85 -5.70
N GLU A 16 21.50 16.53 -5.85
CA GLU A 16 21.38 15.88 -7.16
C GLU A 16 20.06 16.24 -7.85
N PHE A 17 18.93 16.18 -7.13
CA PHE A 17 17.63 16.61 -7.65
C PHE A 17 17.60 18.10 -8.00
N TRP A 18 18.29 18.93 -7.22
CA TRP A 18 18.45 20.35 -7.55
C TRP A 18 19.25 20.56 -8.83
N GLN A 19 20.31 19.77 -9.06
CA GLN A 19 21.10 19.84 -10.29
C GLN A 19 20.26 19.45 -11.52
N GLU A 20 19.44 18.42 -11.42
CA GLU A 20 18.54 18.01 -12.51
C GLU A 20 17.46 19.06 -12.80
N PHE A 21 16.87 19.67 -11.76
CA PHE A 21 15.96 20.79 -11.95
C PHE A 21 16.67 21.97 -12.63
N LYS A 22 17.87 22.33 -12.18
CA LYS A 22 18.66 23.42 -12.78
C LYS A 22 19.04 23.16 -14.22
N LYS A 23 19.34 21.90 -14.56
CA LYS A 23 19.64 21.47 -15.92
C LYS A 23 18.42 21.61 -16.84
N CYS A 24 17.25 21.17 -16.37
CA CYS A 24 16.00 21.35 -17.11
C CYS A 24 15.67 22.85 -17.28
N TYR A 25 15.69 23.61 -16.18
CA TYR A 25 15.34 25.02 -16.17
C TYR A 25 16.25 25.88 -17.04
N ALA A 26 17.51 25.49 -17.22
CA ALA A 26 18.45 26.20 -18.09
C ALA A 26 18.14 26.07 -19.59
N GLY A 27 17.37 25.05 -19.99
CA GLY A 27 17.02 24.78 -21.39
C GLY A 27 15.53 24.88 -21.71
N ALA A 28 14.69 25.25 -20.74
CA ALA A 28 13.24 25.33 -20.91
C ALA A 28 12.81 26.77 -21.20
N ASP A 29 11.84 26.93 -22.11
CA ASP A 29 11.21 28.21 -22.41
C ASP A 29 10.23 28.62 -21.29
N PHE A 30 9.56 27.63 -20.68
CA PHE A 30 8.62 27.84 -19.59
C PHE A 30 9.01 27.06 -18.33
N PRO A 31 8.80 27.63 -17.13
CA PRO A 31 9.11 26.94 -15.87
C PRO A 31 8.26 25.68 -15.64
N GLU A 32 7.09 25.62 -16.27
CA GLU A 32 6.15 24.49 -16.17
C GLU A 32 6.68 23.22 -16.86
N ASP A 33 7.59 23.36 -17.82
CA ASP A 33 8.19 22.22 -18.53
C ASP A 33 9.08 21.38 -17.59
N CYS A 34 9.55 21.97 -16.49
CA CYS A 34 10.41 21.34 -15.48
C CYS A 34 9.67 20.95 -14.19
N ARG A 35 8.34 20.83 -14.25
CA ARG A 35 7.52 20.35 -13.14
C ARG A 35 7.98 19.00 -12.56
N PRO A 36 8.29 17.95 -13.34
CA PRO A 36 8.67 16.68 -12.72
C PRO A 36 9.95 16.81 -11.88
N GLN A 37 10.94 17.56 -12.35
CA GLN A 37 12.21 17.76 -11.63
C GLN A 37 12.02 18.61 -10.36
N VAL A 38 11.15 19.63 -10.41
CA VAL A 38 10.86 20.44 -9.21
C VAL A 38 10.05 19.65 -8.18
N GLU A 39 9.16 18.76 -8.63
CA GLU A 39 8.45 17.86 -7.74
C GLU A 39 9.38 16.89 -7.02
N ASP A 40 10.34 16.29 -7.73
CA ASP A 40 11.33 15.38 -7.15
C ASP A 40 12.23 16.10 -6.13
N TYR A 41 12.64 17.33 -6.43
CA TYR A 41 13.39 18.16 -5.49
C TYR A 41 12.59 18.44 -4.21
N ASN A 42 11.32 18.82 -4.34
CA ASN A 42 10.44 19.08 -3.19
C ASN A 42 10.07 17.80 -2.42
N GLU A 43 9.97 16.66 -3.11
CA GLU A 43 9.80 15.35 -2.50
C GLU A 43 11.00 15.03 -1.61
N CYS A 44 12.24 15.17 -2.12
CA CYS A 44 13.43 14.92 -1.32
C CYS A 44 13.53 15.83 -0.09
N LEU A 45 13.07 17.09 -0.18
CA LEU A 45 13.12 18.02 0.95
C LEU A 45 12.10 17.70 2.05
N THR A 46 10.92 17.24 1.67
CA THR A 46 9.77 17.14 2.59
C THR A 46 9.31 15.72 2.87
N HIS A 47 9.71 14.76 2.04
CA HIS A 47 9.32 13.35 2.06
C HIS A 47 7.80 13.11 2.17
N ARG A 48 6.97 14.04 1.67
CA ARG A 48 5.50 13.95 1.82
C ARG A 48 4.93 12.69 1.18
N LYS A 49 5.37 12.37 -0.05
CA LYS A 49 4.89 11.20 -0.80
C LYS A 49 5.34 9.92 -0.10
N GLU A 50 6.59 9.86 0.37
CA GLU A 50 7.12 8.69 1.10
C GLU A 50 6.43 8.47 2.44
N ILE A 51 6.24 9.52 3.25
CA ILE A 51 5.56 9.41 4.55
C ILE A 51 4.10 8.95 4.36
N ALA A 52 3.40 9.48 3.37
CA ALA A 52 2.04 9.06 3.05
C ALA A 52 2.01 7.57 2.65
N ARG A 53 2.92 7.13 1.79
CA ARG A 53 3.04 5.73 1.37
C ARG A 53 3.33 4.81 2.56
N ALA A 54 4.30 5.15 3.40
CA ALA A 54 4.65 4.38 4.59
C ALA A 54 3.45 4.22 5.53
N LYS A 55 2.69 5.31 5.76
CA LYS A 55 1.46 5.27 6.57
C LYS A 55 0.42 4.33 5.98
N THR A 56 0.15 4.43 4.67
CA THR A 56 -0.81 3.51 4.01
C THR A 56 -0.36 2.06 4.12
N LEU A 57 0.94 1.77 4.00
CA LEU A 57 1.46 0.41 4.13
C LEU A 57 1.28 -0.12 5.56
N GLN A 58 1.58 0.70 6.57
CA GLN A 58 1.39 0.35 7.98
C GLN A 58 -0.07 0.07 8.30
N GLU A 59 -1.00 0.90 7.83
CA GLU A 59 -2.43 0.70 8.02
C GLU A 59 -2.93 -0.60 7.37
N ASN A 60 -2.51 -0.87 6.14
CA ASN A 60 -2.85 -2.11 5.45
C ASN A 60 -2.25 -3.34 6.15
N PHE A 61 -1.02 -3.23 6.65
CA PHE A 61 -0.36 -4.28 7.40
C PHE A 61 -1.12 -4.59 8.71
N ALA A 62 -1.47 -3.56 9.48
CA ALA A 62 -2.22 -3.71 10.72
C ALA A 62 -3.61 -4.35 10.49
N LYS A 63 -4.33 -3.94 9.44
CA LYS A 63 -5.63 -4.54 9.06
C LYS A 63 -5.48 -6.02 8.68
N LYS A 64 -4.44 -6.37 7.92
CA LYS A 64 -4.18 -7.78 7.56
C LYS A 64 -3.83 -8.62 8.79
N GLN A 65 -3.03 -8.05 9.70
CA GLN A 65 -2.66 -8.73 10.93
C GLN A 65 -3.88 -8.97 11.84
N SER A 66 -4.75 -7.97 12.02
CA SER A 66 -5.96 -8.14 12.83
C SER A 66 -6.90 -9.19 12.23
N GLN A 67 -7.12 -9.16 10.92
CA GLN A 67 -7.94 -10.16 10.22
C GLN A 67 -7.35 -11.57 10.35
N GLN A 68 -6.02 -11.70 10.30
CA GLN A 68 -5.36 -12.99 10.47
C GLN A 68 -5.52 -13.52 11.90
N LEU A 69 -5.37 -12.66 12.91
CA LEU A 69 -5.61 -13.02 14.31
C LEU A 69 -7.08 -13.39 14.56
N GLU A 70 -8.04 -12.67 13.96
CA GLU A 70 -9.46 -13.00 14.06
C GLU A 70 -9.77 -14.36 13.43
N LYS A 71 -9.21 -14.64 12.24
CA LYS A 71 -9.33 -15.97 11.60
C LYS A 71 -8.75 -17.07 12.47
N GLN A 72 -7.54 -16.86 13.03
CA GLN A 72 -6.93 -17.81 13.95
C GLN A 72 -7.79 -18.06 15.19
N LYS A 73 -8.33 -17.01 15.81
CA LYS A 73 -9.26 -17.15 16.95
C LYS A 73 -10.55 -17.88 16.57
N LEU A 74 -11.09 -17.62 15.39
CA LEU A 74 -12.28 -18.34 14.90
C LEU A 74 -11.95 -19.83 14.67
N GLU A 75 -10.81 -20.14 14.05
CA GLU A 75 -10.33 -21.51 13.84
C GLU A 75 -10.07 -22.23 15.17
N GLU A 76 -9.44 -21.57 16.15
CA GLU A 76 -9.24 -22.08 17.51
C GLU A 76 -10.57 -22.32 18.23
N ASN A 77 -11.51 -21.37 18.19
CA ASN A 77 -12.83 -21.55 18.81
C ASN A 77 -13.63 -22.70 18.17
N VAL A 78 -13.48 -22.92 16.86
CA VAL A 78 -14.12 -24.04 16.14
C VAL A 78 -13.51 -25.38 16.56
N THR A 79 -12.19 -25.47 16.66
CA THR A 79 -11.51 -26.71 17.12
C THR A 79 -11.79 -27.00 18.59
N GLN A 80 -11.81 -25.98 19.46
CA GLN A 80 -12.09 -26.12 20.89
C GLN A 80 -13.56 -26.46 21.17
N SER A 81 -14.50 -25.96 20.38
CA SER A 81 -15.93 -26.30 20.50
C SER A 81 -16.24 -27.73 20.05
N GLY A 82 -15.24 -28.53 19.65
CA GLY A 82 -15.43 -29.91 19.21
C GLY A 82 -16.14 -30.05 17.86
N ILE A 83 -16.47 -28.94 17.20
CA ILE A 83 -17.02 -28.91 15.84
C ILE A 83 -15.85 -29.03 14.86
N ILE A 84 -15.16 -30.17 14.90
CA ILE A 84 -14.27 -30.58 13.83
C ILE A 84 -15.15 -30.63 12.57
N SER A 85 -14.77 -29.91 11.52
CA SER A 85 -15.59 -29.77 10.31
C SER A 85 -15.91 -31.14 9.70
N LEU A 86 -17.06 -31.71 10.09
CA LEU A 86 -17.54 -33.03 9.67
C LEU A 86 -18.02 -33.07 8.21
N GLY A 87 -17.56 -32.15 7.36
CA GLY A 87 -18.05 -32.01 5.98
C GLY A 87 -19.55 -31.72 5.86
N LEU A 88 -20.25 -31.47 6.98
CA LEU A 88 -21.71 -31.31 7.03
C LEU A 88 -22.17 -30.00 6.38
N LEU A 89 -21.43 -28.89 6.55
CA LEU A 89 -21.73 -27.64 5.82
C LEU A 89 -21.50 -27.80 4.31
N SER A 90 -20.48 -28.57 3.92
CA SER A 90 -20.18 -28.86 2.51
C SER A 90 -21.26 -29.74 1.89
N ARG A 91 -21.73 -30.75 2.62
CA ARG A 91 -22.76 -31.70 2.20
C ARG A 91 -24.14 -31.05 2.14
N ALA A 92 -24.51 -30.22 3.12
CA ALA A 92 -25.76 -29.47 3.12
C ALA A 92 -25.86 -28.50 1.93
N ARG A 93 -24.78 -27.74 1.63
CA ARG A 93 -24.75 -26.87 0.44
C ARG A 93 -24.81 -27.65 -0.88
N ALA A 94 -24.19 -28.83 -0.94
CA ALA A 94 -24.27 -29.70 -2.12
C ALA A 94 -25.67 -30.32 -2.31
N GLU A 95 -26.34 -30.69 -1.21
CA GLU A 95 -27.71 -31.20 -1.21
C GLU A 95 -28.73 -30.12 -1.58
N GLU A 96 -28.57 -28.89 -1.10
CA GLU A 96 -29.38 -27.74 -1.53
C GLU A 96 -29.17 -27.40 -3.01
N ALA A 97 -27.93 -27.45 -3.50
CA ALA A 97 -27.63 -27.24 -4.92
C ALA A 97 -28.26 -28.31 -5.82
N GLN A 98 -28.31 -29.57 -5.38
CA GLN A 98 -28.99 -30.65 -6.11
C GLN A 98 -30.52 -30.53 -6.05
N LYS A 99 -31.09 -30.09 -4.92
CA LYS A 99 -32.54 -29.87 -4.79
C LYS A 99 -33.02 -28.72 -5.68
N ASN A 100 -32.22 -27.66 -5.80
CA ASN A 100 -32.54 -26.51 -6.65
C ASN A 100 -32.41 -26.80 -8.16
N GLN A 101 -31.71 -27.88 -8.55
CA GLN A 101 -31.63 -28.35 -9.94
C GLN A 101 -32.71 -29.37 -10.31
N ARG A 102 -33.45 -29.91 -9.32
CA ARG A 102 -34.47 -30.95 -9.51
C ARG A 102 -35.91 -30.45 -9.37
N ALA A 103 -36.10 -29.16 -9.06
CA ALA A 103 -37.40 -28.51 -9.15
C ALA A 103 -37.67 -28.17 -10.63
N PRO A 104 -38.66 -28.79 -11.30
CA PRO A 104 -39.07 -28.35 -12.61
C PRO A 104 -39.67 -26.94 -12.50
N SER A 105 -39.26 -26.06 -13.40
CA SER A 105 -39.99 -24.86 -13.76
C SER A 105 -41.42 -25.26 -14.12
N VAL A 106 -42.38 -24.89 -13.28
CA VAL A 106 -43.81 -24.88 -13.63
C VAL A 106 -44.07 -23.62 -14.45
#